data_AF-A0A2A5H4T1-F1
#
_entry.id   AF-A0A2A5H4T1-F1
#
_cell.length_a   1.000
_cell.length_b   1.000
_cell.length_c   1.000
_cell.angle_alpha   90.00
_cell.angle_beta   90.00
_cell.angle_gamma   90.00
#
_symmetry.space_group_name_H-M   'P 1'
#
loop_
_entity.id
_entity.type
_entity.pdbx_description
1 polymer ?
#
loop_
_entity_poly.entity_id
_entity_poly.type
_entity_poly.pdbx_seq_one_letter_code
_entity_poly.pdbx_strand_id
1 'polypeptide(L)'
;MKKALLFLLLFIASPLYSQSEELDLSSWSLEQLLQLKITGSTLTPESLSVVPAAVTAFSHEEIARMGLDTLDELMNLVPGFQSYRSSIAPPHSLFSSRGRRIGFPAAEILIVVDGQRVDEPRTSGSVNVIPKYPLMNIERVEFIRGPGAAVYGSNAMMGVVNIITRSDANEVSLGYGNLHRRKAYFLSSHQIGEMEISLFAHIETDDGDEYRVPDTFSTNTITTDDPGEFANVNAKFQWGSTQLTLQHNQYRSENFYVLGRLSNGFNENSGQFSSIAIKQEFDWSSASSSYLWFSYSRSKYLADVQLTPPGALAGASMPTDDAFSLATDEALFLVTDLSGSNELRFQWHNDWYIGQLNSLQFGMEFRHIDSPEIVSKNNFDVSDLA
;
A
#
# COMPACT_ATOMS: atom_id res chain seq x y z
N MET A 1 16.12 -12.31 12.24
CA MET A 1 16.96 -12.59 11.04
C MET A 1 18.28 -11.81 11.13
N LYS A 2 19.38 -12.48 11.49
CA LYS A 2 20.73 -11.90 11.46
C LYS A 2 21.50 -12.56 10.33
N LYS A 3 21.43 -12.00 9.12
CA LYS A 3 22.42 -12.06 8.03
C LYS A 3 21.76 -11.77 6.68
N ALA A 4 22.48 -11.00 5.87
CA ALA A 4 22.31 -10.77 4.44
C ALA A 4 21.23 -9.76 4.01
N LEU A 5 21.54 -8.47 4.16
CA LEU A 5 21.33 -7.52 3.06
C LEU A 5 22.35 -6.38 3.20
N LEU A 6 23.52 -6.55 2.60
CA LEU A 6 24.51 -5.49 2.45
C LEU A 6 25.05 -5.56 1.02
N PHE A 7 24.22 -5.11 0.09
CA PHE A 7 24.69 -4.73 -1.24
C PHE A 7 24.89 -3.22 -1.24
N LEU A 8 26.12 -2.81 -0.94
CA LEU A 8 26.58 -1.44 -1.09
C LEU A 8 26.78 -1.16 -2.58
N LEU A 9 25.73 -0.69 -3.25
CA LEU A 9 25.86 -0.11 -4.59
C LEU A 9 26.41 1.32 -4.42
N LEU A 10 27.73 1.44 -4.52
CA LEU A 10 28.45 2.70 -4.71
C LEU A 10 28.08 3.28 -6.08
N PHE A 11 26.95 3.99 -6.18
CA PHE A 11 26.75 4.93 -7.28
C PHE A 11 27.55 6.20 -6.97
N ILE A 12 28.52 6.48 -7.83
CA ILE A 12 29.28 7.72 -7.84
C ILE A 12 28.27 8.83 -8.16
N ALA A 13 27.82 9.55 -7.14
CA ALA A 13 26.97 10.71 -7.29
C ALA A 13 27.78 11.85 -7.92
N SER A 14 27.59 12.07 -9.22
CA SER A 14 27.97 13.32 -9.87
C SER A 14 27.05 14.43 -9.33
N PRO A 15 27.55 15.60 -8.94
CA PRO A 15 26.68 16.72 -8.58
C PRO A 15 26.07 17.26 -9.88
N LEU A 16 24.83 16.89 -10.16
CA LEU A 16 24.02 17.54 -11.18
C LEU A 16 23.00 18.43 -10.47
N TYR A 17 23.16 19.73 -10.65
CA TYR A 17 22.14 20.71 -10.34
C TYR A 17 20.95 20.46 -11.28
N SER A 18 19.92 19.77 -10.80
CA SER A 18 18.59 19.88 -11.39
C SER A 18 17.91 21.07 -10.73
N GLN A 19 17.48 22.04 -11.52
CA GLN A 19 16.54 23.06 -11.09
C GLN A 19 15.15 22.55 -11.48
N SER A 20 14.55 21.74 -10.61
CA SER A 20 13.18 21.25 -10.79
C SER A 20 12.20 22.39 -10.49
N GLU A 21 11.28 22.67 -11.40
CA GLU A 21 10.08 23.45 -11.09
C GLU A 21 9.14 22.54 -10.28
N GLU A 22 9.25 22.59 -8.95
CA GLU A 22 8.34 21.86 -8.06
C GLU A 22 6.93 22.48 -8.09
N LEU A 23 5.89 21.63 -8.06
CA LEU A 23 4.50 22.04 -8.14
C LEU A 23 4.01 22.66 -6.81
N ASP A 24 4.13 23.99 -6.64
CA ASP A 24 3.57 24.70 -5.46
C ASP A 24 2.10 25.11 -5.64
N LEU A 25 1.15 24.25 -5.26
CA LEU A 25 -0.28 24.59 -5.32
C LEU A 25 -0.68 25.71 -4.34
N SER A 26 0.06 25.91 -3.25
CA SER A 26 -0.28 26.91 -2.24
C SER A 26 -0.08 28.35 -2.73
N SER A 27 0.79 28.52 -3.73
CA SER A 27 1.08 29.80 -4.37
C SER A 27 0.08 30.15 -5.50
N TRP A 28 -0.76 29.20 -5.92
CA TRP A 28 -1.66 29.36 -7.06
C TRP A 28 -2.88 30.22 -6.71
N SER A 29 -3.31 31.04 -7.68
CA SER A 29 -4.61 31.71 -7.64
C SER A 29 -5.77 30.69 -7.67
N LEU A 30 -6.96 31.11 -7.25
CA LEU A 30 -8.16 30.25 -7.32
C LEU A 30 -8.43 29.78 -8.76
N GLU A 31 -8.24 30.64 -9.75
CA GLU A 31 -8.40 30.33 -11.16
C GLU A 31 -7.41 29.24 -11.61
N GLN A 32 -6.15 29.31 -11.17
CA GLN A 32 -5.15 28.28 -11.45
C GLN A 32 -5.48 26.96 -10.74
N LEU A 33 -5.91 27.01 -9.48
CA LEU A 33 -6.35 25.82 -8.73
C LEU A 33 -7.55 25.14 -9.41
N LEU A 34 -8.50 25.91 -9.93
CA LEU A 34 -9.62 25.39 -10.71
C LEU A 34 -9.14 24.71 -12.00
N GLN A 35 -8.02 25.15 -12.58
CA GLN A 35 -7.42 24.56 -13.78
C GLN A 35 -6.49 23.37 -13.49
N LEU A 36 -6.22 23.04 -12.22
CA LEU A 36 -5.43 21.87 -11.84
C LEU A 36 -5.97 20.62 -12.52
N LYS A 37 -5.10 19.92 -13.25
CA LYS A 37 -5.43 18.68 -13.92
C LYS A 37 -5.39 17.52 -12.93
N ILE A 38 -6.53 16.86 -12.77
CA ILE A 38 -6.65 15.62 -12.02
C ILE A 38 -6.98 14.48 -12.96
N THR A 39 -6.45 13.30 -12.69
CA THR A 39 -6.63 12.11 -13.55
C THR A 39 -7.46 11.04 -12.88
N GLY A 40 -7.43 10.97 -11.56
CA GLY A 40 -8.00 9.87 -10.80
C GLY A 40 -9.51 9.79 -10.84
N SER A 41 -10.23 10.81 -11.31
CA SER A 41 -11.70 10.77 -11.34
C SER A 41 -12.28 10.31 -12.68
N THR A 42 -11.55 10.46 -13.77
CA THR A 42 -12.05 10.27 -15.15
C THR A 42 -11.13 9.40 -16.01
N LEU A 43 -10.02 8.89 -15.46
CA LEU A 43 -8.92 8.21 -16.18
C LEU A 43 -8.21 9.09 -17.22
N THR A 44 -8.62 10.35 -17.34
CA THR A 44 -8.12 11.33 -18.29
C THR A 44 -7.79 12.64 -17.57
N PRO A 45 -6.79 13.42 -18.03
CA PRO A 45 -6.43 14.68 -17.37
C PRO A 45 -7.51 15.78 -17.52
N GLU A 46 -8.36 15.92 -16.52
CA GLU A 46 -9.44 16.91 -16.50
C GLU A 46 -9.23 18.00 -15.45
N SER A 47 -9.72 19.20 -15.74
CA SER A 47 -9.62 20.32 -14.78
C SER A 47 -10.50 20.05 -13.56
N LEU A 48 -10.00 20.39 -12.37
CA LEU A 48 -10.72 20.24 -11.10
C LEU A 48 -12.12 20.89 -11.14
N SER A 49 -12.28 21.98 -11.90
CA SER A 49 -13.56 22.69 -12.04
C SER A 49 -14.65 21.94 -12.81
N VAL A 50 -14.29 20.99 -13.67
CA VAL A 50 -15.24 20.27 -14.54
C VAL A 50 -15.46 18.82 -14.13
N VAL A 51 -14.58 18.27 -13.27
CA VAL A 51 -14.70 16.90 -12.80
C VAL A 51 -15.93 16.74 -11.91
N PRO A 52 -16.83 15.77 -12.18
CA PRO A 52 -18.06 15.57 -11.42
C PRO A 52 -17.85 14.81 -10.09
N ALA A 53 -16.77 15.11 -9.36
CA ALA A 53 -16.42 14.43 -8.12
C ALA A 53 -15.81 15.39 -7.08
N ALA A 54 -16.03 15.07 -5.80
CA ALA A 54 -15.45 15.84 -4.70
C ALA A 54 -14.01 15.39 -4.45
N VAL A 55 -13.05 16.13 -5.01
CA VAL A 55 -11.61 15.79 -4.94
C VAL A 55 -10.88 16.71 -3.95
N THR A 56 -9.93 16.16 -3.21
CA THR A 56 -8.90 16.90 -2.48
C THR A 56 -7.56 16.47 -3.04
N ALA A 57 -6.72 17.40 -3.48
CA ALA A 57 -5.41 17.09 -4.01
C ALA A 57 -4.33 17.75 -3.14
N PHE A 58 -3.20 17.07 -2.96
CA PHE A 58 -2.01 17.64 -2.34
C PHE A 58 -0.82 17.46 -3.27
N SER A 59 -0.03 18.52 -3.39
CA SER A 59 1.28 18.52 -4.05
C SER A 59 2.39 18.03 -3.12
N HIS A 60 3.53 17.68 -3.71
CA HIS A 60 4.73 17.31 -2.95
C HIS A 60 5.13 18.38 -1.94
N GLU A 61 5.11 19.66 -2.35
CA GLU A 61 5.54 20.74 -1.49
C GLU A 61 4.62 20.93 -0.29
N GLU A 62 3.30 20.86 -0.48
CA GLU A 62 2.34 20.89 0.62
C GLU A 62 2.58 19.73 1.59
N ILE A 63 2.76 18.52 1.06
CA ILE A 63 3.06 17.31 1.84
C ILE A 63 4.36 17.50 2.65
N ALA A 64 5.42 17.98 2.00
CA ALA A 64 6.72 18.20 2.63
C ALA A 64 6.66 19.23 3.77
N ARG A 65 5.84 20.28 3.62
CA ARG A 65 5.61 21.30 4.67
C ARG A 65 4.80 20.77 5.86
N MET A 66 4.02 19.69 5.72
CA MET A 66 3.21 19.13 6.80
C MET A 66 4.01 18.27 7.79
N GLY A 67 5.16 17.73 7.38
CA GLY A 67 5.97 16.84 8.22
C GLY A 67 5.32 15.48 8.52
N LEU A 68 4.40 15.04 7.66
CA LEU A 68 3.80 13.70 7.69
C LEU A 68 4.69 12.70 6.96
N ASP A 69 4.63 11.43 7.36
CA ASP A 69 5.48 10.39 6.75
C ASP A 69 4.70 9.43 5.86
N THR A 70 3.44 9.16 6.19
CA THR A 70 2.68 8.07 5.57
C THR A 70 1.31 8.50 5.05
N LEU A 71 0.87 7.81 3.99
CA LEU A 71 -0.41 8.09 3.33
C LEU A 71 -1.61 8.06 4.28
N ASP A 72 -1.59 7.16 5.26
CA ASP A 72 -2.66 6.99 6.22
C ASP A 72 -2.76 8.16 7.21
N GLU A 73 -1.64 8.83 7.54
CA GLU A 73 -1.63 10.11 8.26
C GLU A 73 -2.21 11.24 7.41
N LEU A 74 -1.75 11.37 6.16
CA LEU A 74 -2.24 12.39 5.23
C LEU A 74 -3.75 12.25 4.96
N MET A 75 -4.23 11.02 4.86
CA MET A 75 -5.64 10.71 4.67
C MET A 75 -6.53 11.29 5.78
N ASN A 76 -6.02 11.41 7.01
CA ASN A 76 -6.77 11.99 8.13
C ASN A 76 -6.91 13.52 8.04
N LEU A 77 -6.17 14.20 7.17
CA LEU A 77 -6.35 15.62 6.88
C LEU A 77 -7.39 15.88 5.78
N VAL A 78 -7.82 14.84 5.06
CA VAL A 78 -8.77 14.95 3.96
C VAL A 78 -10.20 14.95 4.49
N PRO A 79 -11.01 15.99 4.25
CA PRO A 79 -12.39 16.01 4.72
C PRO A 79 -13.20 14.82 4.19
N GLY A 80 -13.74 14.01 5.09
CA GLY A 80 -14.57 12.86 4.74
C GLY A 80 -13.81 11.56 4.48
N PHE A 81 -12.48 11.54 4.55
CA PHE A 81 -11.72 10.30 4.74
C PHE A 81 -11.28 10.17 6.19
N GLN A 82 -11.06 8.93 6.64
CA GLN A 82 -10.47 8.64 7.93
C GLN A 82 -9.63 7.36 7.83
N SER A 83 -8.46 7.41 8.44
CA SER A 83 -7.60 6.27 8.72
C SER A 83 -7.63 5.99 10.21
N TYR A 84 -7.74 4.72 10.58
CA TYR A 84 -7.78 4.31 11.99
C TYR A 84 -7.09 2.97 12.21
N ARG A 85 -6.41 2.87 13.34
CA ARG A 85 -5.76 1.62 13.76
C ARG A 85 -6.81 0.57 14.13
N SER A 86 -6.48 -0.68 13.85
CA SER A 86 -7.33 -1.83 14.16
C SER A 86 -6.52 -2.89 14.89
N SER A 87 -7.13 -3.58 15.85
CA SER A 87 -6.50 -4.73 16.52
C SER A 87 -6.46 -5.99 15.64
N ILE A 88 -6.94 -5.91 14.39
CA ILE A 88 -6.95 -7.06 13.47
C ILE A 88 -5.54 -7.41 12.99
N ALA A 89 -4.69 -6.42 12.71
CA ALA A 89 -3.30 -6.66 12.31
C ALA A 89 -2.48 -5.35 12.38
N PRO A 90 -1.33 -5.28 13.08
CA PRO A 90 -0.31 -4.27 12.82
C PRO A 90 0.43 -4.61 11.53
N PRO A 91 1.11 -3.68 10.87
CA PRO A 91 1.13 -2.24 11.10
C PRO A 91 -0.01 -1.53 10.34
N HIS A 92 -1.15 -2.20 10.15
CA HIS A 92 -2.19 -1.76 9.23
C HIS A 92 -3.10 -0.68 9.81
N SER A 93 -3.30 0.39 9.05
CA SER A 93 -4.39 1.34 9.28
C SER A 93 -5.54 1.05 8.31
N LEU A 94 -6.75 0.89 8.85
CA LEU A 94 -7.95 0.72 8.02
C LEU A 94 -8.46 2.07 7.55
N PHE A 95 -9.05 2.09 6.36
CA PHE A 95 -9.57 3.30 5.75
C PHE A 95 -11.10 3.34 5.80
N SER A 96 -11.63 4.55 5.79
CA SER A 96 -13.05 4.80 5.66
C SER A 96 -13.30 6.13 4.96
N SER A 97 -14.47 6.26 4.36
CA SER A 97 -14.89 7.47 3.66
C SER A 97 -16.38 7.71 3.90
N ARG A 98 -16.77 8.98 4.04
CA ARG A 98 -18.15 9.45 4.23
C ARG A 98 -18.91 8.74 5.36
N GLY A 99 -18.22 8.43 6.45
CA GLY A 99 -18.81 7.80 7.64
C GLY A 99 -19.10 6.30 7.51
N ARG A 100 -18.74 5.66 6.39
CA ARG A 100 -18.81 4.20 6.27
C ARG A 100 -17.48 3.60 6.72
N ARG A 101 -17.50 2.99 7.91
CA ARG A 101 -16.39 2.20 8.40
C ARG A 101 -16.23 0.95 7.55
N ILE A 102 -15.06 0.78 6.95
CA ILE A 102 -14.73 -0.40 6.15
C ILE A 102 -13.93 -1.33 7.06
N GLY A 103 -14.40 -2.57 7.23
CA GLY A 103 -13.65 -3.59 7.96
C GLY A 103 -12.40 -4.02 7.21
N PHE A 104 -11.52 -4.76 7.87
CA PHE A 104 -10.42 -5.43 7.19
C PHE A 104 -10.96 -6.34 6.07
N PRO A 105 -10.44 -6.26 4.83
CA PRO A 105 -9.16 -5.66 4.40
C PRO A 105 -9.28 -4.28 3.70
N ALA A 106 -10.34 -3.51 3.97
CA ALA A 106 -10.59 -2.18 3.43
C ALA A 106 -10.74 -2.10 1.89
N ALA A 107 -11.30 -3.14 1.27
CA ALA A 107 -11.42 -3.29 -0.19
C ALA A 107 -12.37 -2.31 -0.91
N GLU A 108 -12.96 -1.33 -0.22
CA GLU A 108 -13.93 -0.39 -0.81
C GLU A 108 -13.32 0.99 -1.14
N ILE A 109 -12.07 1.24 -0.73
CA ILE A 109 -11.28 2.40 -1.16
C ILE A 109 -10.12 1.89 -2.01
N LEU A 110 -10.10 2.28 -3.27
CA LEU A 110 -9.04 1.88 -4.20
C LEU A 110 -7.85 2.81 -4.06
N ILE A 111 -6.65 2.24 -3.92
CA ILE A 111 -5.39 2.99 -4.07
C ILE A 111 -4.78 2.66 -5.43
N VAL A 112 -4.39 3.69 -6.15
CA VAL A 112 -3.74 3.62 -7.47
C VAL A 112 -2.44 4.41 -7.40
N VAL A 113 -1.34 3.87 -7.91
CA VAL A 113 -0.02 4.51 -8.00
C VAL A 113 0.37 4.52 -9.48
N ASP A 114 0.54 5.71 -10.08
CA ASP A 114 0.83 5.91 -11.50
C ASP A 114 -0.10 5.12 -12.46
N GLY A 115 -1.38 5.01 -12.10
CA GLY A 115 -2.37 4.22 -12.83
C GLY A 115 -2.43 2.73 -12.46
N GLN A 116 -1.42 2.21 -11.75
CA GLN A 116 -1.39 0.84 -11.26
C GLN A 116 -2.18 0.69 -9.96
N ARG A 117 -3.11 -0.26 -9.93
CA ARG A 117 -3.83 -0.61 -8.71
C ARG A 117 -2.90 -1.30 -7.71
N VAL A 118 -3.02 -0.91 -6.46
CA VAL A 118 -2.26 -1.51 -5.35
C VAL A 118 -3.24 -2.18 -4.40
N ASP A 119 -3.74 -3.35 -4.82
CA ASP A 119 -4.65 -4.19 -4.06
C ASP A 119 -4.15 -5.65 -4.00
N GLU A 120 -4.44 -6.33 -2.89
CA GLU A 120 -4.08 -7.73 -2.71
C GLU A 120 -4.98 -8.62 -3.59
N PRO A 121 -4.45 -9.49 -4.47
CA PRO A 121 -5.24 -10.26 -5.44
C PRO A 121 -6.41 -11.07 -4.86
N ARG A 122 -6.26 -11.63 -3.65
CA ARG A 122 -7.25 -12.54 -3.04
C ARG A 122 -8.39 -11.80 -2.35
N THR A 123 -8.14 -10.63 -1.79
CA THR A 123 -9.06 -9.89 -0.92
C THR A 123 -9.41 -8.51 -1.46
N SER A 124 -8.72 -8.06 -2.52
CA SER A 124 -8.93 -6.75 -3.14
C SER A 124 -8.66 -5.54 -2.22
N GLY A 125 -8.04 -5.78 -1.06
CA GLY A 125 -7.70 -4.73 -0.09
C GLY A 125 -6.29 -4.18 -0.29
N SER A 126 -6.14 -2.86 -0.21
CA SER A 126 -4.85 -2.15 -0.34
C SER A 126 -4.04 -2.15 0.96
N VAL A 127 -4.72 -2.25 2.11
CA VAL A 127 -4.10 -2.17 3.44
C VAL A 127 -3.10 -3.30 3.69
N ASN A 128 -3.35 -4.49 3.13
CA ASN A 128 -2.48 -5.66 3.26
C ASN A 128 -1.17 -5.56 2.48
N VAL A 129 -1.10 -4.67 1.49
CA VAL A 129 0.03 -4.60 0.54
C VAL A 129 0.88 -3.35 0.74
N ILE A 130 0.29 -2.26 1.26
CA ILE A 130 0.96 -0.97 1.52
C ILE A 130 0.48 -0.28 2.81
N PRO A 131 0.58 -0.89 3.99
CA PRO A 131 -0.04 -0.38 5.22
C PRO A 131 0.46 1.00 5.68
N LYS A 132 1.68 1.38 5.29
CA LYS A 132 2.31 2.68 5.57
C LYS A 132 3.01 3.23 4.32
N TYR A 133 2.23 3.52 3.27
CA TYR A 133 2.81 3.99 2.01
C TYR A 133 3.58 5.31 2.20
N PRO A 134 4.87 5.38 1.80
CA PRO A 134 5.71 6.56 2.02
C PRO A 134 5.27 7.78 1.21
N LEU A 135 5.22 8.95 1.86
CA LEU A 135 4.83 10.20 1.21
C LEU A 135 5.94 10.86 0.37
N MET A 136 7.23 10.59 0.67
CA MET A 136 8.34 11.31 0.03
C MET A 136 8.49 11.07 -1.47
N ASN A 137 7.91 9.99 -2.01
CA ASN A 137 7.91 9.70 -3.45
C ASN A 137 6.70 10.29 -4.20
N ILE A 138 5.78 10.95 -3.49
CA ILE A 138 4.54 11.46 -4.07
C ILE A 138 4.78 12.85 -4.63
N GLU A 139 4.55 13.01 -5.93
CA GLU A 139 4.47 14.33 -6.59
C GLU A 139 3.10 14.96 -6.32
N ARG A 140 2.06 14.16 -6.48
CA ARG A 140 0.68 14.56 -6.25
C ARG A 140 -0.14 13.38 -5.78
N VAL A 141 -1.03 13.60 -4.82
CA VAL A 141 -2.06 12.63 -4.45
C VAL A 141 -3.44 13.26 -4.53
N GLU A 142 -4.38 12.53 -5.10
CA GLU A 142 -5.76 12.93 -5.34
C GLU A 142 -6.69 11.99 -4.56
N PHE A 143 -7.41 12.55 -3.59
CA PHE A 143 -8.42 11.85 -2.80
C PHE A 143 -9.81 12.16 -3.35
N ILE A 144 -10.42 11.17 -4.00
CA ILE A 144 -11.72 11.28 -4.65
C ILE A 144 -12.78 10.60 -3.79
N ARG A 145 -13.77 11.39 -3.35
CA ARG A 145 -14.81 10.93 -2.40
C ARG A 145 -16.07 10.47 -3.13
N GLY A 146 -16.56 9.30 -2.77
CA GLY A 146 -17.80 8.74 -3.31
C GLY A 146 -17.55 7.62 -4.33
N PRO A 147 -18.58 7.20 -5.06
CA PRO A 147 -18.53 5.98 -5.86
C PRO A 147 -17.68 6.15 -7.12
N GLY A 148 -16.39 5.83 -7.02
CA GLY A 148 -15.49 5.66 -8.17
C GLY A 148 -15.74 4.35 -8.93
N ALA A 149 -16.74 3.55 -8.53
CA ALA A 149 -17.00 2.25 -9.10
C ALA A 149 -17.42 2.27 -10.58
N ALA A 150 -17.98 3.38 -11.06
CA ALA A 150 -18.29 3.57 -12.48
C ALA A 150 -17.02 3.59 -13.35
N VAL A 151 -15.88 3.97 -12.78
CA VAL A 151 -14.61 4.15 -13.49
C VAL A 151 -13.63 3.02 -13.17
N TYR A 152 -13.53 2.62 -11.91
CA TYR A 152 -12.53 1.67 -11.42
C TYR A 152 -13.09 0.31 -10.96
N GLY A 153 -14.41 0.10 -11.08
CA GLY A 153 -15.08 -1.11 -10.60
C GLY A 153 -15.29 -1.16 -9.08
N SER A 154 -15.73 -2.33 -8.59
CA SER A 154 -16.26 -2.51 -7.22
C SER A 154 -15.37 -1.99 -6.08
N ASN A 155 -14.05 -2.03 -6.23
CA ASN A 155 -13.13 -1.68 -5.13
C ASN A 155 -13.01 -0.17 -4.90
N ALA A 156 -13.66 0.66 -5.73
CA ALA A 156 -13.68 2.11 -5.62
C ALA A 156 -15.04 2.64 -5.11
N MET A 157 -15.86 1.79 -4.50
CA MET A 157 -17.22 2.14 -4.08
C MET A 157 -17.26 3.32 -3.09
N MET A 158 -16.28 3.44 -2.20
CA MET A 158 -16.23 4.50 -1.18
C MET A 158 -15.26 5.64 -1.51
N GLY A 159 -14.33 5.39 -2.44
CA GLY A 159 -13.44 6.41 -2.96
C GLY A 159 -12.26 5.83 -3.72
N VAL A 160 -11.47 6.74 -4.26
CA VAL A 160 -10.19 6.45 -4.94
C VAL A 160 -9.12 7.36 -4.35
N VAL A 161 -7.95 6.82 -4.07
CA VAL A 161 -6.73 7.55 -3.76
C VAL A 161 -5.78 7.33 -4.93
N ASN A 162 -5.60 8.35 -5.75
CA ASN A 162 -4.74 8.31 -6.93
C ASN A 162 -3.42 9.01 -6.62
N ILE A 163 -2.32 8.27 -6.66
CA ILE A 163 -0.98 8.73 -6.33
C ILE A 163 -0.18 8.83 -7.63
N ILE A 164 0.43 9.98 -7.85
CA ILE A 164 1.37 10.25 -8.93
C ILE A 164 2.75 10.34 -8.29
N THR A 165 3.69 9.52 -8.73
CA THR A 165 5.05 9.51 -8.18
C THR A 165 5.93 10.56 -8.85
N ARG A 166 6.89 11.10 -8.09
CA ARG A 166 7.88 12.07 -8.57
C ARG A 166 8.68 11.47 -9.72
N SER A 167 8.92 12.29 -10.74
CA SER A 167 9.68 11.87 -11.91
C SER A 167 10.75 12.85 -12.38
N ASP A 168 10.92 13.96 -11.65
CA ASP A 168 12.03 14.90 -11.84
C ASP A 168 12.63 15.28 -10.47
N ALA A 169 13.25 14.30 -9.80
CA ALA A 169 13.94 14.55 -8.55
C ALA A 169 15.19 13.68 -8.40
N ASN A 170 16.19 14.22 -7.71
CA ASN A 170 17.40 13.50 -7.32
C ASN A 170 17.69 13.82 -5.86
N GLU A 171 17.37 12.88 -4.98
CA GLU A 171 17.35 13.11 -3.55
C GLU A 171 17.85 11.88 -2.79
N VAL A 172 18.64 12.13 -1.75
CA VAL A 172 19.05 11.13 -0.77
C VAL A 172 18.80 11.69 0.61
N SER A 173 18.13 10.91 1.45
CA SER A 173 17.84 11.32 2.81
C SER A 173 18.13 10.19 3.79
N LEU A 174 18.62 10.59 4.96
CA LEU A 174 18.82 9.74 6.12
C LEU A 174 18.12 10.41 7.31
N GLY A 175 17.38 9.63 8.07
CA GLY A 175 16.65 10.09 9.24
C GLY A 175 16.89 9.19 10.44
N TYR A 176 17.03 9.80 11.61
CA TYR A 176 17.04 9.14 12.90
C TYR A 176 16.15 9.92 13.87
N GLY A 177 15.32 9.23 14.63
CA GLY A 177 14.30 9.88 15.47
C GLY A 177 13.94 9.08 16.72
N ASN A 178 12.80 9.46 17.30
CA ASN A 178 12.23 8.79 18.46
C ASN A 178 11.99 7.30 18.18
N LEU A 179 11.89 6.47 19.23
CA LEU A 179 11.67 5.02 19.13
C LEU A 179 12.78 4.31 18.33
N HIS A 180 14.00 4.85 18.40
CA HIS A 180 15.15 4.46 17.58
C HIS A 180 14.86 4.36 16.07
N ARG A 181 13.84 5.10 15.60
CA ARG A 181 13.40 5.09 14.21
C ARG A 181 14.53 5.50 13.28
N ARG A 182 14.78 4.69 12.27
CA ARG A 182 15.79 4.91 11.22
C ARG A 182 15.09 4.84 9.89
N LYS A 183 15.23 5.88 9.07
CA LYS A 183 14.73 5.88 7.70
C LYS A 183 15.81 6.30 6.73
N ALA A 184 15.78 5.72 5.55
CA ALA A 184 16.62 6.15 4.44
C ALA A 184 15.81 6.04 3.16
N TYR A 185 15.96 7.03 2.29
CA TYR A 185 15.45 6.91 0.93
C TYR A 185 16.41 7.49 -0.08
N PHE A 186 16.24 6.99 -1.30
CA PHE A 186 16.92 7.41 -2.50
C PHE A 186 15.87 7.59 -3.57
N LEU A 187 15.91 8.73 -4.25
CA LEU A 187 15.11 9.02 -5.43
C LEU A 187 16.04 9.55 -6.51
N SER A 188 15.95 9.02 -7.72
CA SER A 188 16.73 9.50 -8.84
C SER A 188 15.95 9.41 -10.14
N SER A 189 15.88 10.54 -10.82
CA SER A 189 15.24 10.71 -12.11
C SER A 189 16.23 11.19 -13.15
N HIS A 190 16.23 10.51 -14.29
CA HIS A 190 17.14 10.77 -15.40
C HIS A 190 16.48 10.58 -16.76
N GLN A 191 16.74 11.50 -17.68
CA GLN A 191 16.43 11.35 -19.09
C GLN A 191 17.62 10.71 -19.82
N ILE A 192 17.42 9.53 -20.41
CA ILE A 192 18.39 8.84 -21.27
C ILE A 192 17.82 8.73 -22.67
N GLY A 193 18.23 9.64 -23.56
CA GLY A 193 17.63 9.77 -24.89
C GLY A 193 16.17 10.19 -24.79
N GLU A 194 15.26 9.38 -25.33
CA GLU A 194 13.80 9.61 -25.25
C GLU A 194 13.16 8.95 -24.02
N MET A 195 13.93 8.20 -23.23
CA MET A 195 13.42 7.49 -22.05
C MET A 195 13.68 8.29 -20.78
N GLU A 196 12.62 8.55 -20.02
CA GLU A 196 12.68 9.04 -18.65
C GLU A 196 12.69 7.84 -17.70
N ILE A 197 13.62 7.82 -16.75
CA ILE A 197 13.77 6.76 -15.76
C ILE A 197 13.68 7.41 -14.39
N SER A 198 12.75 6.96 -13.56
CA SER A 198 12.59 7.39 -12.18
C SER A 198 12.65 6.20 -11.25
N LEU A 199 13.63 6.22 -10.34
CA LEU A 199 13.90 5.16 -9.38
C LEU A 199 13.66 5.71 -7.97
N PHE A 200 12.99 4.92 -7.15
CA PHE A 200 12.78 5.20 -5.74
C PHE A 200 13.05 3.95 -4.92
N ALA A 201 13.77 4.12 -3.81
CA ALA A 201 13.97 3.11 -2.79
C ALA A 201 13.83 3.75 -1.42
N HIS A 202 13.10 3.09 -0.52
CA HIS A 202 12.86 3.54 0.84
C HIS A 202 12.97 2.35 1.80
N ILE A 203 13.64 2.56 2.92
CA ILE A 203 13.69 1.64 4.05
C ILE A 203 13.40 2.40 5.33
N GLU A 204 12.66 1.78 6.23
CA GLU A 204 12.33 2.33 7.53
C GLU A 204 12.23 1.22 8.58
N THR A 205 12.76 1.47 9.76
CA THR A 205 12.66 0.58 10.93
C THR A 205 12.45 1.41 12.19
N ASP A 206 11.59 0.97 13.10
CA ASP A 206 11.43 1.54 14.44
C ASP A 206 11.21 0.45 15.50
N ASP A 207 11.40 0.81 16.77
CA ASP A 207 11.15 -0.09 17.91
C ASP A 207 9.66 -0.08 18.34
N GLY A 208 8.80 0.68 17.65
CA GLY A 208 7.40 0.87 18.03
C GLY A 208 7.20 1.71 19.29
N ASP A 209 5.95 2.07 19.56
CA ASP A 209 5.51 2.71 20.80
C ASP A 209 5.36 1.65 21.90
N GLU A 210 5.72 2.00 23.14
CA GLU A 210 5.47 1.13 24.30
C GLU A 210 4.06 1.37 24.85
N TYR A 211 3.26 0.30 24.94
CA TYR A 211 1.90 0.33 25.46
C TYR A 211 1.75 -0.55 26.69
N ARG A 212 1.00 -0.06 27.68
CA ARG A 212 0.49 -0.88 28.78
C ARG A 212 -1.00 -1.13 28.60
N VAL A 213 -1.36 -2.34 28.19
CA VAL A 213 -2.74 -2.70 27.79
C VAL A 213 -3.24 -3.92 28.55
N PRO A 214 -4.56 -4.16 28.60
CA PRO A 214 -5.10 -5.42 29.09
C PRO A 214 -4.52 -6.60 28.30
N ASP A 215 -4.05 -7.60 29.03
CA ASP A 215 -3.64 -8.86 28.44
C ASP A 215 -4.87 -9.56 27.82
N THR A 216 -4.68 -10.16 26.66
CA THR A 216 -5.71 -10.93 25.97
C THR A 216 -6.10 -12.19 26.74
N PHE A 217 -5.15 -12.76 27.49
CA PHE A 217 -5.28 -14.09 28.07
C PHE A 217 -5.36 -14.11 29.59
N SER A 218 -5.30 -12.95 30.24
CA SER A 218 -5.42 -12.83 31.70
C SER A 218 -6.12 -11.55 32.12
N THR A 219 -6.43 -11.42 33.40
CA THR A 219 -6.97 -10.18 33.99
C THR A 219 -5.90 -9.12 34.27
N ASN A 220 -4.64 -9.41 33.96
CA ASN A 220 -3.52 -8.50 34.17
C ASN A 220 -3.36 -7.52 33.01
N THR A 221 -2.44 -6.58 33.18
CA THR A 221 -1.92 -5.77 32.08
C THR A 221 -0.58 -6.33 31.62
N ILE A 222 -0.33 -6.28 30.32
CA ILE A 222 0.97 -6.58 29.71
C ILE A 222 1.54 -5.31 29.09
N THR A 223 2.86 -5.17 29.14
CA THR A 223 3.59 -4.17 28.36
C THR A 223 3.91 -4.77 27.00
N THR A 224 3.57 -4.09 25.92
CA THR A 224 3.81 -4.53 24.53
C THR A 224 4.34 -3.35 23.72
N ASP A 225 4.88 -3.65 22.55
CA ASP A 225 5.34 -2.70 21.55
C ASP A 225 4.77 -3.07 20.17
N ASP A 226 4.90 -2.17 19.20
CA ASP A 226 4.45 -2.37 17.82
C ASP A 226 5.53 -2.05 16.77
N PRO A 227 6.74 -2.64 16.89
CA PRO A 227 7.84 -2.34 16.01
C PRO A 227 7.47 -2.57 14.55
N GLY A 228 7.92 -1.68 13.68
CA GLY A 228 7.68 -1.75 12.25
C GLY A 228 8.97 -1.78 11.44
N GLU A 229 9.02 -2.68 10.47
CA GLU A 229 10.02 -2.68 9.39
C GLU A 229 9.29 -2.49 8.05
N PHE A 230 9.75 -1.56 7.22
CA PHE A 230 9.16 -1.26 5.92
C PHE A 230 10.25 -1.10 4.86
N ALA A 231 10.01 -1.62 3.66
CA ALA A 231 10.80 -1.24 2.49
C ALA A 231 9.95 -1.15 1.23
N ASN A 232 10.26 -0.18 0.39
CA ASN A 232 9.52 0.12 -0.83
C ASN A 232 10.53 0.39 -1.93
N VAL A 233 10.30 -0.18 -3.11
CA VAL A 233 11.06 0.09 -4.33
C VAL A 233 10.06 0.37 -5.43
N ASN A 234 10.22 1.49 -6.12
CA ASN A 234 9.46 1.82 -7.32
C ASN A 234 10.43 2.17 -8.45
N ALA A 235 10.16 1.68 -9.64
CA ALA A 235 10.85 2.09 -10.84
C ALA A 235 9.81 2.40 -11.93
N LYS A 236 9.87 3.61 -12.47
CA LYS A 236 9.02 4.09 -13.56
C LYS A 236 9.91 4.42 -14.75
N PHE A 237 9.55 3.87 -15.90
CA PHE A 237 10.23 4.10 -17.17
C PHE A 237 9.18 4.63 -18.13
N GLN A 238 9.40 5.82 -18.70
CA GLN A 238 8.51 6.43 -19.67
C GLN A 238 9.28 6.65 -20.97
N TRP A 239 8.73 6.21 -22.11
CA TRP A 239 9.31 6.50 -23.43
C TRP A 239 8.18 6.73 -24.43
N GLY A 240 8.09 7.95 -24.97
CA GLY A 240 6.96 8.38 -25.78
C GLY A 240 5.64 8.14 -25.05
N SER A 241 4.76 7.33 -25.65
CA SER A 241 3.44 6.97 -25.12
C SER A 241 3.43 5.65 -24.31
N THR A 242 4.60 5.10 -23.99
CA THR A 242 4.73 3.85 -23.22
C THR A 242 5.23 4.12 -21.81
N GLN A 243 4.57 3.55 -20.82
CA GLN A 243 4.97 3.57 -19.41
C GLN A 243 5.20 2.14 -18.94
N LEU A 244 6.34 1.84 -18.33
CA LEU A 244 6.59 0.62 -17.56
C LEU A 244 6.80 0.98 -16.10
N THR A 245 6.10 0.28 -15.22
CA THR A 245 6.18 0.45 -13.77
C THR A 245 6.53 -0.88 -13.12
N LEU A 246 7.47 -0.83 -12.19
CA LEU A 246 7.85 -1.91 -11.30
C LEU A 246 7.68 -1.41 -9.88
N GLN A 247 7.01 -2.19 -9.05
CA GLN A 247 6.84 -1.88 -7.63
C GLN A 247 7.11 -3.12 -6.79
N HIS A 248 7.77 -2.91 -5.66
CA HIS A 248 7.94 -3.90 -4.62
C HIS A 248 7.78 -3.23 -3.26
N ASN A 249 6.88 -3.72 -2.44
CA ASN A 249 6.70 -3.28 -1.06
C ASN A 249 6.81 -4.47 -0.12
N GLN A 250 7.43 -4.28 1.03
CA GLN A 250 7.50 -5.25 2.09
C GLN A 250 7.31 -4.56 3.44
N TYR A 251 6.72 -5.29 4.39
CA TYR A 251 6.66 -4.88 5.78
C TYR A 251 6.71 -6.08 6.71
N ARG A 252 7.07 -5.81 7.96
CA ARG A 252 6.99 -6.73 9.09
C ARG A 252 6.67 -5.95 10.35
N SER A 253 5.88 -6.55 11.22
CA SER A 253 5.63 -6.07 12.57
C SER A 253 5.47 -7.27 13.51
N GLU A 254 5.85 -7.13 14.77
CA GLU A 254 5.85 -8.18 15.78
C GLU A 254 5.16 -7.72 17.06
N ASN A 255 4.93 -8.65 17.99
CA ASN A 255 4.44 -8.49 19.37
C ASN A 255 2.99 -8.00 19.53
N PHE A 256 2.55 -7.05 18.72
CA PHE A 256 1.28 -6.35 18.87
C PHE A 256 0.05 -7.18 18.45
N TYR A 257 -1.14 -6.57 18.40
CA TYR A 257 -2.41 -7.28 18.17
C TYR A 257 -2.57 -7.90 16.78
N VAL A 258 -2.52 -9.23 16.67
CA VAL A 258 -2.88 -9.97 15.44
C VAL A 258 -4.20 -10.71 15.67
N LEU A 259 -5.16 -10.53 14.78
CA LEU A 259 -6.55 -11.01 14.86
C LEU A 259 -7.22 -10.74 16.21
N GLY A 260 -6.96 -9.56 16.79
CA GLY A 260 -7.52 -9.12 18.06
C GLY A 260 -6.88 -9.76 19.31
N ARG A 261 -5.81 -10.54 19.14
CA ARG A 261 -5.08 -11.21 20.21
C ARG A 261 -3.70 -10.57 20.37
N LEU A 262 -3.27 -10.36 21.60
CA LEU A 262 -1.95 -9.83 21.93
C LEU A 262 -1.03 -10.95 22.40
N SER A 263 0.19 -11.02 21.86
CA SER A 263 1.20 -11.98 22.30
C SER A 263 2.60 -11.52 21.93
N ASN A 264 3.35 -11.05 22.93
CA ASN A 264 4.75 -10.68 22.75
C ASN A 264 5.61 -11.91 22.46
N GLY A 265 6.53 -11.79 21.52
CA GLY A 265 7.48 -12.83 21.13
C GLY A 265 6.89 -13.92 20.24
N PHE A 266 5.59 -13.87 19.93
CA PHE A 266 4.94 -14.81 19.00
C PHE A 266 4.16 -14.12 17.90
N ASN A 267 3.35 -13.11 18.21
CA ASN A 267 2.57 -12.45 17.18
C ASN A 267 3.50 -11.80 16.16
N GLU A 268 3.29 -12.12 14.89
CA GLU A 268 3.99 -11.51 13.76
C GLU A 268 2.96 -11.24 12.66
N ASN A 269 3.12 -10.12 11.98
CA ASN A 269 2.44 -9.86 10.73
C ASN A 269 3.43 -9.32 9.70
N SER A 270 3.54 -9.99 8.56
CA SER A 270 4.42 -9.55 7.48
C SER A 270 3.76 -9.71 6.12
N GLY A 271 4.16 -8.87 5.19
CA GLY A 271 3.60 -8.89 3.85
C GLY A 271 4.57 -8.42 2.80
N GLN A 272 4.35 -8.88 1.58
CA GLN A 272 5.07 -8.47 0.38
C GLN A 272 4.08 -8.26 -0.74
N PHE A 273 4.30 -7.22 -1.54
CA PHE A 273 3.59 -6.98 -2.78
C PHE A 273 4.61 -6.67 -3.86
N SER A 274 4.51 -7.34 -5.00
CA SER A 274 5.34 -7.05 -6.16
C SER A 274 4.46 -6.94 -7.37
N SER A 275 4.75 -5.97 -8.22
CA SER A 275 4.00 -5.79 -9.44
C SER A 275 4.85 -5.24 -10.58
N ILE A 276 4.46 -5.60 -11.78
CA ILE A 276 4.96 -5.08 -13.05
C ILE A 276 3.76 -4.68 -13.87
N ALA A 277 3.77 -3.48 -14.45
CA ALA A 277 2.74 -3.05 -15.36
C ALA A 277 3.30 -2.24 -16.52
N ILE A 278 2.79 -2.49 -17.72
CA ILE A 278 3.09 -1.72 -18.92
C ILE A 278 1.80 -1.11 -19.47
N LYS A 279 1.84 0.19 -19.70
CA LYS A 279 0.81 0.97 -20.39
C LYS A 279 1.35 1.42 -21.74
N GLN A 280 0.54 1.29 -22.77
CA GLN A 280 0.79 1.89 -24.08
C GLN A 280 -0.41 2.75 -24.45
N GLU A 281 -0.19 4.05 -24.60
CA GLU A 281 -1.18 4.99 -25.12
C GLU A 281 -0.99 5.19 -26.62
N PHE A 282 -2.08 5.47 -27.34
CA PHE A 282 -2.07 5.77 -28.76
C PHE A 282 -3.35 6.47 -29.17
N ASP A 283 -3.24 7.28 -30.22
CA ASP A 283 -4.37 8.00 -30.79
C ASP A 283 -4.86 7.29 -32.06
N TRP A 284 -6.17 7.11 -32.18
CA TRP A 284 -6.78 6.65 -33.43
C TRP A 284 -7.01 7.82 -34.39
N SER A 285 -7.24 9.01 -33.84
CA SER A 285 -7.46 10.26 -34.55
C SER A 285 -7.18 11.44 -33.62
N SER A 286 -7.28 12.67 -34.13
CA SER A 286 -7.18 13.87 -33.28
C SER A 286 -8.30 14.03 -32.25
N ALA A 287 -9.36 13.22 -32.33
CA ALA A 287 -10.51 13.24 -31.42
C ALA A 287 -10.71 11.91 -30.68
N SER A 288 -9.74 10.99 -30.71
CA SER A 288 -9.87 9.71 -30.02
C SER A 288 -8.53 9.14 -29.60
N SER A 289 -8.41 8.85 -28.30
CA SER A 289 -7.25 8.22 -27.70
C SER A 289 -7.62 6.86 -27.11
N SER A 290 -6.60 6.05 -26.87
CA SER A 290 -6.75 4.73 -26.28
C SER A 290 -5.50 4.33 -25.53
N TYR A 291 -5.67 3.40 -24.60
CA TYR A 291 -4.54 2.73 -24.00
C TYR A 291 -4.78 1.24 -23.84
N LEU A 292 -3.69 0.48 -23.94
CA LEU A 292 -3.60 -0.89 -23.47
C LEU A 292 -2.80 -0.91 -22.18
N TRP A 293 -3.27 -1.67 -21.20
CA TRP A 293 -2.61 -1.84 -19.92
C TRP A 293 -2.48 -3.33 -19.62
N PHE A 294 -1.27 -3.79 -19.37
CA PHE A 294 -1.00 -5.16 -18.94
C PHE A 294 -0.27 -5.11 -17.61
N SER A 295 -0.72 -5.89 -16.63
CA SER A 295 -0.04 -5.98 -15.35
C SER A 295 -0.06 -7.38 -14.77
N TYR A 296 1.02 -7.71 -14.08
CA TYR A 296 1.10 -8.87 -13.21
C TYR A 296 1.42 -8.39 -11.80
N SER A 297 0.71 -8.91 -10.81
CA SER A 297 0.97 -8.66 -9.40
C SER A 297 0.98 -9.94 -8.60
N ARG A 298 1.75 -9.95 -7.51
CA ARG A 298 1.83 -11.06 -6.57
C ARG A 298 1.93 -10.53 -5.16
N SER A 299 1.17 -11.15 -4.24
CA SER A 299 1.26 -10.87 -2.82
C SER A 299 1.76 -12.07 -2.03
N LYS A 300 2.34 -11.76 -0.88
CA LYS A 300 2.55 -12.69 0.23
C LYS A 300 2.09 -12.03 1.50
N TYR A 301 1.52 -12.82 2.39
CA TYR A 301 1.07 -12.37 3.69
C TYR A 301 1.22 -13.51 4.68
N LEU A 302 1.91 -13.24 5.78
CA LEU A 302 2.13 -14.17 6.88
C LEU A 302 1.54 -13.54 8.14
N ALA A 303 0.79 -14.34 8.89
CA ALA A 303 0.26 -13.94 10.18
C ALA A 303 0.45 -15.06 11.20
N ASP A 304 1.17 -14.73 12.27
CA ASP A 304 1.41 -15.59 13.40
C ASP A 304 0.59 -15.04 14.57
N VAL A 305 -0.25 -15.88 15.17
CA VAL A 305 -1.17 -15.48 16.23
C VAL A 305 -1.29 -16.54 17.33
N GLN A 306 -1.20 -16.10 18.58
CA GLN A 306 -1.59 -16.93 19.72
C GLN A 306 -3.12 -16.94 19.84
N LEU A 307 -3.73 -18.12 19.93
CA LEU A 307 -5.18 -18.30 20.01
C LEU A 307 -5.71 -18.58 21.42
N THR A 308 -4.89 -19.16 22.31
CA THR A 308 -5.30 -19.52 23.68
C THR A 308 -4.21 -19.17 24.71
N PRO A 309 -4.55 -19.04 26.00
CA PRO A 309 -3.53 -19.02 27.05
C PRO A 309 -2.78 -20.36 27.14
N PRO A 310 -1.56 -20.37 27.71
CA PRO A 310 -0.91 -21.59 28.18
C PRO A 310 -1.86 -22.45 29.05
N GLY A 311 -1.86 -23.76 28.83
CA GLY A 311 -2.66 -24.74 29.60
C GLY A 311 -4.15 -24.79 29.27
N ALA A 312 -4.65 -23.93 28.37
CA ALA A 312 -6.07 -23.90 28.01
C ALA A 312 -6.57 -25.20 27.36
N LEU A 313 -5.68 -25.98 26.75
CA LEU A 313 -5.98 -27.25 26.08
C LEU A 313 -5.51 -28.47 26.86
N ALA A 314 -5.07 -28.31 28.12
CA ALA A 314 -4.50 -29.40 28.90
C ALA A 314 -5.45 -30.58 29.13
N GLY A 315 -6.77 -30.35 29.09
CA GLY A 315 -7.78 -31.39 29.22
C GLY A 315 -8.29 -31.97 27.90
N ALA A 316 -7.88 -31.39 26.76
CA ALA A 316 -8.34 -31.76 25.43
C ALA A 316 -7.22 -32.36 24.57
N SER A 317 -5.94 -32.19 24.93
CA SER A 317 -4.82 -32.89 24.30
C SER A 317 -4.31 -33.97 25.23
N MET A 318 -4.33 -35.23 24.79
CA MET A 318 -3.69 -36.34 25.50
C MET A 318 -2.33 -36.60 24.84
N PRO A 319 -1.23 -36.04 25.36
CA PRO A 319 0.09 -36.30 24.82
C PRO A 319 0.35 -37.81 24.79
N THR A 320 0.63 -38.38 23.61
CA THR A 320 1.06 -39.78 23.51
C THR A 320 2.42 -39.95 24.22
N ASP A 321 2.65 -41.10 24.86
CA ASP A 321 3.79 -41.41 25.76
C ASP A 321 5.21 -41.35 25.12
N ASP A 322 5.33 -40.86 23.89
CA ASP A 322 6.57 -40.59 23.23
C ASP A 322 7.17 -39.26 23.72
N ALA A 323 8.46 -39.30 24.10
CA ALA A 323 9.23 -38.23 24.74
C ALA A 323 9.37 -36.90 23.93
N PHE A 324 8.60 -36.75 22.85
CA PHE A 324 8.45 -35.56 22.02
C PHE A 324 7.09 -34.87 22.19
N SER A 325 6.20 -35.40 23.02
CA SER A 325 4.92 -34.78 23.26
C SER A 325 5.08 -33.47 24.04
N LEU A 326 4.97 -32.35 23.32
CA LEU A 326 5.06 -31.01 23.86
C LEU A 326 3.98 -30.84 24.92
N ALA A 327 4.38 -30.24 26.05
CA ALA A 327 3.59 -30.19 27.27
C ALA A 327 2.17 -29.66 27.03
N THR A 328 1.20 -30.29 27.68
CA THR A 328 -0.22 -29.86 27.79
C THR A 328 -0.40 -28.43 28.31
N ASP A 329 0.68 -27.79 28.79
CA ASP A 329 0.73 -26.42 29.28
C ASP A 329 1.06 -25.37 28.21
N GLU A 330 1.35 -25.73 26.95
CA GLU A 330 1.59 -24.73 25.90
C GLU A 330 0.31 -23.98 25.46
N ALA A 331 0.49 -22.77 24.92
CA ALA A 331 -0.56 -22.04 24.25
C ALA A 331 -0.78 -22.59 22.84
N LEU A 332 -2.02 -22.50 22.33
CA LEU A 332 -2.31 -22.81 20.93
C LEU A 332 -1.81 -21.65 20.05
N PHE A 333 -0.87 -21.97 19.19
CA PHE A 333 -0.27 -21.07 18.23
C PHE A 333 -0.76 -21.39 16.83
N LEU A 334 -1.04 -20.36 16.03
CA LEU A 334 -1.41 -20.49 14.63
C LEU A 334 -0.43 -19.68 13.78
N VAL A 335 0.18 -20.34 12.81
CA VAL A 335 1.02 -19.73 11.76
C VAL A 335 0.27 -19.89 10.45
N THR A 336 -0.11 -18.79 9.83
CA THR A 336 -0.88 -18.78 8.59
C THR A 336 -0.06 -18.19 7.45
N ASP A 337 0.16 -18.98 6.40
CA ASP A 337 0.80 -18.54 5.17
C ASP A 337 -0.24 -18.34 4.06
N LEU A 338 -0.50 -17.08 3.69
CA LEU A 338 -1.37 -16.67 2.60
C LEU A 338 -0.55 -16.30 1.34
N SER A 339 0.64 -16.87 1.18
CA SER A 339 1.52 -16.59 0.05
C SER A 339 1.05 -17.18 -1.27
N GLY A 340 1.35 -16.46 -2.35
CA GLY A 340 1.24 -17.00 -3.70
C GLY A 340 0.03 -16.52 -4.49
N SER A 341 -0.86 -15.75 -3.86
CA SER A 341 -1.91 -15.06 -4.59
C SER A 341 -1.31 -14.12 -5.62
N ASN A 342 -1.76 -14.24 -6.87
CA ASN A 342 -1.29 -13.46 -7.98
C ASN A 342 -2.44 -13.07 -8.90
N GLU A 343 -2.25 -11.98 -9.64
CA GLU A 343 -3.22 -11.48 -10.61
C GLU A 343 -2.52 -11.10 -11.90
N LEU A 344 -3.02 -11.63 -13.02
CA LEU A 344 -2.76 -11.10 -14.34
C LEU A 344 -3.96 -10.26 -14.78
N ARG A 345 -3.70 -9.03 -15.20
CA ARG A 345 -4.72 -8.09 -15.65
C ARG A 345 -4.37 -7.52 -17.01
N PHE A 346 -5.39 -7.44 -17.86
CA PHE A 346 -5.36 -6.73 -19.13
C PHE A 346 -6.51 -5.72 -19.14
N GLN A 347 -6.24 -4.50 -19.58
CA GLN A 347 -7.27 -3.51 -19.86
C GLN A 347 -7.04 -2.90 -21.23
N TRP A 348 -8.13 -2.65 -21.93
CA TRP A 348 -8.16 -1.76 -23.08
C TRP A 348 -9.20 -0.68 -22.80
N HIS A 349 -8.79 0.57 -22.90
CA HIS A 349 -9.64 1.73 -22.66
C HIS A 349 -9.58 2.65 -23.87
N ASN A 350 -10.69 3.28 -24.17
CA ASN A 350 -10.86 4.26 -25.24
C ASN A 350 -11.55 5.49 -24.67
N ASP A 351 -11.12 6.66 -25.13
CA ASP A 351 -11.77 7.93 -24.86
C ASP A 351 -11.99 8.69 -26.18
N TRP A 352 -13.25 8.95 -26.51
CA TRP A 352 -13.65 9.57 -27.77
C TRP A 352 -14.28 10.94 -27.49
N TYR A 353 -13.63 12.01 -27.96
CA TYR A 353 -14.10 13.36 -27.75
C TYR A 353 -15.28 13.69 -28.67
N ILE A 354 -16.39 14.13 -28.09
CA ILE A 354 -17.62 14.54 -28.75
C ILE A 354 -17.80 16.05 -28.56
N GLY A 355 -17.12 16.83 -29.39
CA GLY A 355 -17.02 18.28 -29.25
C GLY A 355 -15.97 18.70 -28.23
N GLN A 356 -16.12 19.88 -27.62
CA GLN A 356 -15.11 20.45 -26.72
C GLN A 356 -15.26 20.05 -25.24
N LEU A 357 -16.44 19.57 -24.83
CA LEU A 357 -16.79 19.38 -23.41
C LEU A 357 -17.36 17.99 -23.09
N ASN A 358 -17.54 17.12 -24.09
CA ASN A 358 -18.08 15.79 -23.86
C ASN A 358 -17.10 14.76 -24.40
N SER A 359 -17.03 13.62 -23.74
CA SER A 359 -16.38 12.43 -24.28
C SER A 359 -17.20 11.18 -23.99
N LEU A 360 -16.96 10.14 -24.79
CA LEU A 360 -17.47 8.79 -24.57
C LEU A 360 -16.30 7.88 -24.27
N GLN A 361 -16.30 7.33 -23.05
CA GLN A 361 -15.32 6.35 -22.61
C GLN A 361 -15.91 4.94 -22.64
N PHE A 362 -15.13 3.98 -23.14
CA PHE A 362 -15.50 2.58 -23.15
C PHE A 362 -14.26 1.68 -23.19
N GLY A 363 -14.42 0.43 -22.77
CA GLY A 363 -13.29 -0.47 -22.70
C GLY A 363 -13.66 -1.88 -22.28
N MET A 364 -12.63 -2.69 -22.08
CA MET A 364 -12.72 -4.03 -21.52
C MET A 364 -11.61 -4.26 -20.52
N GLU A 365 -11.93 -5.04 -19.49
CA GLU A 365 -10.97 -5.52 -18.51
C GLU A 365 -11.07 -7.04 -18.43
N PHE A 366 -9.92 -7.71 -18.50
CA PHE A 366 -9.76 -9.12 -18.21
C PHE A 366 -8.86 -9.28 -17.00
N ARG A 367 -9.30 -10.10 -16.04
CA ARG A 367 -8.55 -10.42 -14.82
C ARG A 367 -8.53 -11.92 -14.64
N HIS A 368 -7.34 -12.45 -14.41
CA HIS A 368 -7.12 -13.82 -13.97
C HIS A 368 -6.41 -13.77 -12.62
N ILE A 369 -7.13 -14.16 -11.57
CA ILE A 369 -6.63 -14.23 -10.20
C ILE A 369 -6.39 -15.70 -9.89
N ASP A 370 -5.16 -16.02 -9.50
CA ASP A 370 -4.80 -17.33 -8.98
C ASP A 370 -4.46 -17.17 -7.50
N SER A 371 -5.22 -17.85 -6.65
CA SER A 371 -5.00 -17.87 -5.21
C SER A 371 -4.82 -19.32 -4.78
N PRO A 372 -3.57 -19.75 -4.50
CA PRO A 372 -3.28 -21.13 -4.13
C PRO A 372 -3.88 -21.49 -2.78
N GLU A 373 -3.78 -22.77 -2.43
CA GLU A 373 -4.21 -23.31 -1.14
C GLU A 373 -3.52 -22.58 0.02
N ILE A 374 -4.34 -22.14 0.97
CA ILE A 374 -3.88 -21.50 2.20
C ILE A 374 -3.53 -22.58 3.20
N VAL A 375 -2.28 -22.57 3.68
CA VAL A 375 -1.82 -23.51 4.69
C VAL A 375 -1.69 -22.78 6.01
N SER A 376 -2.41 -23.27 7.02
CA SER A 376 -2.22 -22.85 8.41
C SER A 376 -1.71 -24.03 9.23
N LYS A 377 -0.73 -23.78 10.07
CA LYS A 377 -0.12 -24.78 10.96
C LYS A 377 -0.36 -24.36 12.39
N ASN A 378 -0.55 -25.35 13.26
CA ASN A 378 -0.64 -25.13 14.69
C ASN A 378 0.22 -26.16 15.44
N ASN A 379 0.52 -25.88 16.71
CA ASN A 379 1.37 -26.74 17.56
C ASN A 379 0.60 -27.89 18.25
N PHE A 380 -0.69 -28.08 17.95
CA PHE A 380 -1.50 -29.18 18.50
C PHE A 380 -1.95 -30.13 17.39
N ASP A 381 -2.21 -31.39 17.76
CA ASP A 381 -3.02 -32.27 16.91
C ASP A 381 -4.49 -31.91 17.10
N VAL A 382 -5.11 -31.34 16.07
CA VAL A 382 -6.54 -30.97 16.12
C VAL A 382 -7.43 -32.21 16.20
N SER A 383 -6.93 -33.39 15.79
CA SER A 383 -7.68 -34.64 15.94
C SER A 383 -7.79 -35.08 17.40
N ASP A 384 -6.87 -34.67 18.28
CA ASP A 384 -6.99 -34.89 19.71
C ASP A 384 -8.07 -33.97 20.34
N LEU A 385 -8.35 -32.83 19.70
CA LEU A 385 -9.35 -31.84 20.17
C LEU A 385 -10.79 -32.14 19.72
N ALA A 386 -10.99 -33.09 18.81
CA ALA A 386 -12.28 -33.47 18.22
C ALA A 386 -12.92 -34.63 18.98
#